data_AF-A0A257MUQ1-F1
#
_entry.id   AF-A0A257MUQ1-F1
#
_cell.length_a   1.000
_cell.length_b   1.000
_cell.length_c   1.000
_cell.angle_alpha   90.00
_cell.angle_beta   90.00
_cell.angle_gamma   90.00
#
_symmetry.space_group_name_H-M   'P 1'
#
loop_
_entity.id
_entity.type
_entity.pdbx_description
1 polymer ?
#
loop_
_entity_poly.entity_id
_entity_poly.type
_entity_poly.pdbx_seq_one_letter_code
_entity_poly.pdbx_strand_id
1 'polypeptide(L)'
;MPYESTNELPKSVRNLPSRAKALYMKAFNSCWEETEDSEDALREKASHEAAWSAVKEQYEKDDQTGEWVKSEEMSGKRSRHVMRHRKSRPSGAAFQAKAHA
;
A
#
# COMPACT_ATOMS: atom_id res chain seq x y z
N MET A 1 -9.61 8.80 22.67
CA MET A 1 -9.53 7.57 23.49
C MET A 1 -8.71 6.52 22.75
N PRO A 2 -7.89 5.69 23.42
CA PRO A 2 -7.21 4.57 22.76
C PRO A 2 -8.23 3.55 22.24
N TYR A 3 -7.90 2.87 21.15
CA TYR A 3 -8.76 1.81 20.63
C TYR A 3 -8.48 0.51 21.40
N GLU A 4 -9.52 -0.09 21.97
CA GLU A 4 -9.42 -1.37 22.68
C GLU A 4 -9.49 -2.55 21.72
N SER A 5 -10.21 -2.36 20.60
CA SER A 5 -10.40 -3.41 19.61
C SER A 5 -10.32 -2.91 18.17
N THR A 6 -9.83 -3.78 17.29
CA THR A 6 -9.80 -3.51 15.83
C THR A 6 -11.19 -3.31 15.21
N ASN A 7 -12.25 -3.69 15.95
CA ASN A 7 -13.63 -3.50 15.54
C ASN A 7 -14.17 -2.10 15.88
N GLU A 8 -13.52 -1.33 16.76
CA GLU A 8 -13.91 0.06 17.06
C GLU A 8 -13.32 1.05 16.04
N LEU A 9 -12.38 0.58 15.23
CA LEU A 9 -11.74 1.39 14.20
C LEU A 9 -12.75 1.94 13.18
N PRO A 10 -12.46 3.10 12.56
CA PRO A 10 -13.30 3.69 11.54
C PRO A 10 -13.58 2.73 10.38
N LYS A 11 -14.72 2.87 9.69
CA LYS A 11 -15.11 2.01 8.55
C LYS A 11 -14.00 1.86 7.51
N SER A 12 -13.26 2.94 7.20
CA SER A 12 -12.13 2.90 6.26
C SER A 12 -11.00 1.96 6.71
N VAL A 13 -10.78 1.84 8.01
CA VAL A 13 -9.76 0.96 8.62
C VAL A 13 -10.31 -0.48 8.77
N ARG A 14 -11.62 -0.64 8.96
CA ARG A 14 -12.25 -1.97 9.04
C ARG A 14 -12.13 -2.77 7.73
N ASN A 15 -12.01 -2.10 6.60
CA ASN A 15 -11.77 -2.71 5.29
C ASN A 15 -10.30 -3.17 5.10
N LEU A 16 -9.40 -2.85 6.02
CA LEU A 16 -8.02 -3.30 5.95
C LEU A 16 -7.86 -4.77 6.33
N PRO A 17 -6.75 -5.42 5.92
CA PRO A 17 -6.37 -6.73 6.44
C PRO A 17 -6.18 -6.71 7.96
N SER A 18 -6.43 -7.83 8.66
CA SER A 18 -6.33 -7.92 10.13
C SER A 18 -4.99 -7.46 10.69
N ARG A 19 -3.89 -7.75 9.96
CA ARG A 19 -2.53 -7.33 10.34
C ARG A 19 -2.34 -5.81 10.25
N ALA A 20 -2.95 -5.16 9.26
CA ALA A 20 -2.94 -3.70 9.11
C ALA A 20 -3.77 -3.01 10.21
N LYS A 21 -4.92 -3.59 10.59
CA LYS A 21 -5.73 -3.09 11.72
C LYS A 21 -4.94 -3.09 13.03
N ALA A 22 -4.21 -4.18 13.29
CA ALA A 22 -3.38 -4.30 14.49
C ALA A 22 -2.23 -3.28 14.48
N LEU A 23 -1.61 -3.04 13.31
CA LEU A 23 -0.57 -2.02 13.15
C LEU A 23 -1.13 -0.61 13.42
N TYR A 24 -2.30 -0.30 12.85
CA TYR A 24 -2.99 0.96 13.06
C TYR A 24 -3.25 1.22 14.53
N MET A 25 -3.87 0.26 15.22
CA MET A 25 -4.18 0.36 16.65
C MET A 25 -2.92 0.58 17.49
N LYS A 26 -1.85 -0.17 17.20
CA LYS A 26 -0.59 -0.04 17.94
C LYS A 26 0.06 1.33 17.74
N ALA A 27 0.08 1.84 16.52
CA ALA A 27 0.62 3.16 16.21
C ALA A 27 -0.24 4.27 16.84
N PHE A 28 -1.57 4.13 16.80
CA PHE A 28 -2.49 5.06 17.44
C PHE A 28 -2.27 5.10 18.96
N ASN A 29 -2.29 3.95 19.63
CA ASN A 29 -2.15 3.88 21.08
C ASN A 29 -0.79 4.42 21.54
N SER A 30 0.27 4.16 20.77
CA SER A 30 1.62 4.71 21.05
C SER A 30 1.64 6.24 20.94
N CYS A 31 1.05 6.79 19.88
CA CYS A 31 1.01 8.25 19.68
C CYS A 31 0.09 8.91 20.72
N TRP A 32 -1.02 8.23 21.07
CA TRP A 32 -1.95 8.66 22.10
C TRP A 32 -1.23 8.79 23.44
N GLU A 33 -0.51 7.77 23.94
CA GLU A 33 0.27 7.89 25.20
C GLU A 33 1.21 9.08 25.20
N GLU A 34 1.91 9.34 24.09
CA GLU A 34 2.90 10.42 24.00
C GLU A 34 2.27 11.83 24.03
N THR A 35 1.02 11.99 23.57
CA THR A 35 0.30 13.27 23.53
C THR A 35 -0.67 13.48 24.70
N GLU A 36 -0.38 12.88 25.86
CA GLU A 36 -1.18 13.05 27.10
C GLU A 36 -1.40 14.51 27.53
N ASP A 37 -0.47 15.40 27.20
CA ASP A 37 -0.49 16.81 27.63
C ASP A 37 -1.33 17.75 26.73
N SER A 38 -1.93 17.24 25.65
CA SER A 38 -2.61 18.04 24.61
C SER A 38 -4.14 17.91 24.64
N GLU A 39 -4.85 18.90 24.07
CA GLU A 39 -6.31 18.87 23.92
C GLU A 39 -6.77 17.59 23.20
N ASP A 40 -7.80 16.92 23.74
CA ASP A 40 -8.33 15.63 23.24
C ASP A 40 -8.58 15.63 21.72
N ALA A 41 -9.13 16.71 21.16
CA ALA A 41 -9.44 16.82 19.74
C ALA A 41 -8.19 16.87 18.86
N LEU A 42 -7.13 17.56 19.30
CA LEU A 42 -5.86 17.65 18.58
C LEU A 42 -5.08 16.35 18.71
N ARG A 43 -5.08 15.77 19.91
CA ARG A 43 -4.48 14.47 20.23
C ARG A 43 -5.05 13.36 19.36
N GLU A 44 -6.38 13.29 19.26
CA GLU A 44 -7.07 12.29 18.44
C GLU A 44 -6.72 12.44 16.96
N LYS A 45 -6.73 13.66 16.44
CA LYS A 45 -6.38 13.93 15.03
C LYS A 45 -4.93 13.53 14.72
N ALA A 46 -3.98 13.94 15.55
CA ALA A 46 -2.57 13.62 15.35
C ALA A 46 -2.31 12.11 15.43
N SER A 47 -2.92 11.43 16.41
CA SER A 47 -2.82 9.98 16.57
C SER A 47 -3.42 9.23 15.37
N HIS A 48 -4.54 9.72 14.83
CA HIS A 48 -5.15 9.18 13.62
C HIS A 48 -4.23 9.31 12.40
N GLU A 49 -3.59 10.46 12.21
CA GLU A 49 -2.66 10.72 11.10
C GLU A 49 -1.41 9.84 11.20
N ALA A 50 -0.79 9.75 12.38
CA ALA A 50 0.37 8.91 12.63
C ALA A 50 0.06 7.42 12.36
N ALA A 51 -1.07 6.93 12.85
CA ALA A 51 -1.51 5.56 12.62
C ALA A 51 -1.76 5.27 11.13
N TRP A 52 -2.35 6.23 10.40
CA TRP A 52 -2.53 6.10 8.95
C TRP A 52 -1.21 6.12 8.19
N SER A 53 -0.22 6.89 8.61
CA SER A 53 1.11 6.86 8.01
C SER A 53 1.75 5.47 8.12
N ALA A 54 1.74 4.88 9.32
CA ALA A 54 2.29 3.53 9.53
C ALA A 54 1.60 2.46 8.66
N VAL A 55 0.27 2.56 8.48
CA VAL A 55 -0.46 1.67 7.57
C VAL A 55 -0.05 1.91 6.12
N LYS A 56 0.00 3.17 5.67
CA LYS A 56 0.36 3.52 4.28
C LYS A 56 1.79 3.13 3.91
N GLU A 57 2.70 3.06 4.88
CA GLU A 57 4.07 2.57 4.64
C GLU A 57 4.08 1.07 4.29
N GLN A 58 3.26 0.26 4.96
CA GLN A 58 3.24 -1.20 4.76
C GLN A 58 2.13 -1.69 3.83
N TYR A 59 1.11 -0.88 3.57
CA TYR A 59 -0.05 -1.20 2.75
C TYR A 59 -0.36 -0.07 1.79
N GLU A 60 -0.55 -0.40 0.51
CA GLU A 60 -0.96 0.51 -0.54
C GLU A 60 -2.39 0.16 -0.96
N LYS A 61 -3.22 1.17 -1.21
CA LYS A 61 -4.54 0.94 -1.79
C LYS A 61 -4.38 0.68 -3.28
N ASP A 62 -4.84 -0.47 -3.73
CA ASP A 62 -4.91 -0.82 -5.14
C ASP A 62 -6.00 0.03 -5.81
N ASP A 63 -5.63 0.76 -6.84
CA ASP A 63 -6.58 1.62 -7.57
C ASP A 63 -7.53 0.78 -8.47
N GLN A 64 -7.13 -0.45 -8.85
CA GLN A 64 -7.90 -1.32 -9.73
C GLN A 64 -9.01 -2.06 -8.97
N THR A 65 -8.72 -2.55 -7.76
CA THR A 65 -9.68 -3.29 -6.91
C THR A 65 -10.29 -2.42 -5.81
N GLY A 66 -9.64 -1.31 -5.47
CA GLY A 66 -10.02 -0.48 -4.32
C GLY A 66 -9.64 -1.07 -2.96
N GLU A 67 -8.93 -2.20 -2.94
CA GLU A 67 -8.55 -2.93 -1.72
C GLU A 67 -7.15 -2.54 -1.24
N TRP A 68 -6.87 -2.75 0.05
CA TRP A 68 -5.55 -2.49 0.62
C TRP A 68 -4.68 -3.73 0.55
N VAL A 69 -3.55 -3.62 -0.15
CA VAL A 69 -2.60 -4.72 -0.38
C VAL A 69 -1.26 -4.35 0.24
N LYS A 70 -0.55 -5.36 0.76
CA LYS A 70 0.76 -5.13 1.38
C LYS A 70 1.74 -4.59 0.33
N SER A 71 2.48 -3.53 0.66
CA SER A 71 3.41 -2.85 -0.26
C SER A 71 4.46 -3.81 -0.85
N GLU A 72 4.90 -4.79 -0.06
CA GLU A 72 5.82 -5.86 -0.52
C GLU A 72 5.22 -6.71 -1.66
N GLU A 73 3.92 -7.00 -1.61
CA GLU A 73 3.22 -7.71 -2.69
C GLU A 73 3.03 -6.84 -3.93
N MET A 74 2.80 -5.53 -3.74
CA MET A 74 2.61 -4.57 -4.83
C MET A 74 3.90 -4.30 -5.60
N SER A 75 5.05 -4.25 -4.92
CA SER A 75 6.37 -4.15 -5.57
C SER A 75 6.64 -5.33 -6.53
N GLY A 76 6.24 -6.54 -6.13
CA GLY A 76 6.29 -7.73 -6.98
C GLY A 76 5.27 -7.75 -8.14
N LYS A 77 4.16 -7.01 -8.04
CA LYS A 77 3.17 -6.85 -9.12
C LYS A 77 3.56 -5.76 -10.12
N ARG A 78 4.02 -4.58 -9.64
CA ARG A 78 4.55 -3.48 -10.49
C ARG A 78 5.75 -3.93 -11.32
N SER A 79 6.65 -4.74 -10.75
CA SER A 79 7.77 -5.32 -11.50
C SER A 79 7.35 -6.31 -12.60
N ARG A 80 6.21 -7.00 -12.45
CA ARG A 80 5.68 -7.91 -13.48
C ARG A 80 4.97 -7.16 -14.62
N HIS A 81 4.48 -5.95 -14.38
CA HIS A 81 3.75 -5.15 -15.37
C HIS A 81 4.65 -4.35 -16.32
N VAL A 82 5.90 -4.06 -15.93
CA VAL A 82 6.89 -3.40 -16.81
C VAL A 82 7.44 -4.33 -17.90
N MET A 83 7.25 -5.65 -17.77
CA MET A 83 7.74 -6.67 -18.73
C MET A 83 6.67 -7.14 -19.73
N ARG A 84 5.58 -6.39 -19.94
CA ARG A 84 4.52 -6.76 -20.89
C ARG A 84 4.05 -5.61 -21.78
N HIS A 85 4.97 -4.82 -22.32
CA HIS A 85 4.73 -4.04 -23.55
C HIS A 85 5.94 -4.09 -24.48
N ARG A 86 6.26 -5.30 -24.96
CA ARG A 86 7.01 -5.47 -26.22
C ARG A 86 6.36 -6.59 -27.03
N LYS A 87 5.08 -6.44 -27.33
CA LYS A 87 4.42 -7.26 -28.35
C LYS A 87 4.26 -6.42 -29.62
N SER A 88 4.98 -6.88 -30.64
CA SER A 88 4.70 -6.69 -32.08
C SER A 88 5.09 -5.38 -32.75
N ARG A 89 6.13 -5.46 -33.60
CA ARG A 89 5.98 -5.13 -35.02
C ARG A 89 6.49 -6.29 -35.87
N PRO A 90 5.67 -6.83 -36.79
CA PRO A 90 6.07 -7.84 -37.75
C PRO A 90 6.53 -7.20 -39.07
N SER A 91 7.11 -8.05 -39.92
CA SER A 91 7.19 -7.94 -41.39
C SER A 91 8.39 -7.18 -41.97
N GLY A 92 9.13 -7.90 -42.81
CA GLY A 92 10.22 -7.38 -43.63
C GLY A 92 11.14 -8.48 -44.14
N ALA A 93 10.62 -9.35 -45.01
CA ALA A 93 11.40 -10.31 -45.76
C ALA A 93 12.38 -9.59 -46.73
N ALA A 94 13.62 -10.08 -46.83
CA ALA A 94 14.44 -10.13 -48.06
C ALA A 94 15.76 -10.87 -47.73
N PHE A 95 15.91 -12.15 -48.07
CA PHE A 95 16.42 -12.69 -49.35
C PHE A 95 17.90 -12.35 -49.66
N GLN A 96 18.67 -13.45 -49.86
CA GLN A 96 19.90 -13.63 -50.64
C GLN A 96 21.24 -13.32 -49.94
N ALA A 97 22.06 -14.30 -49.58
CA ALA A 97 22.82 -15.26 -50.41
C ALA A 97 24.04 -14.64 -51.12
N LYS A 98 25.24 -14.90 -50.59
CA LYS A 98 26.35 -15.62 -51.22
C LYS A 98 27.67 -15.24 -50.53
N ALA A 99 28.31 -16.26 -49.96
CA ALA A 99 29.74 -16.25 -49.70
C ALA A 99 30.47 -16.08 -51.03
N HIS A 100 31.44 -15.15 -51.09
CA HIS A 100 32.37 -15.04 -52.19
C HIS A 100 33.75 -15.49 -51.72
N ALA A 101 34.44 -16.13 -52.67
CA ALA A 101 35.68 -16.88 -52.60
C ALA A 101 36.85 -16.19 -51.88
#